data_AF-A0A5M3YWZ8-F1
#
_entry.id   AF-A0A5M3YWZ8-F1
#
_cell.length_a   1.000
_cell.length_b   1.000
_cell.length_c   1.000
_cell.angle_alpha   90.00
_cell.angle_beta   90.00
_cell.angle_gamma   90.00
#
_symmetry.space_group_name_H-M   'P 1'
#
loop_
_entity.id
_entity.type
_entity.pdbx_description
1 polymer ?
#
loop_
_entity_poly.entity_id
_entity_poly.type
_entity_poly.pdbx_seq_one_letter_code
_entity_poly.pdbx_strand_id
1 'polypeptide(L)'
;MSGEIDALYIYDEHNNPLIEQVYRSRPPSAAAILPLYLAHPAPRPSLLYLPGALPPVTAFSVVQSNLLFLALSEVDTDPLLVLEFLHRVVDVLEEFIGAPLLSTKLQANYDVVAQLLNEMCDGGIVCNTEQNALQEVVEMPGWMGKLLGGVGRTGSSTPILGPSNPLKQSLSAAQGPAIPWRRPNVRHTSNELYVDIIESLSVTMAPSGRILSALASGTIAFTAKMSGIPDLLLSLTTPGGQQAIARKIELPVFHPCVRLAKWRERPGELSFIPPDGRFILAGYEVDLLPMDPALDQPPTHMEKLFLPAIVDLRKSLGPTGSEFEVRLILNTNFPGHSAFPRPGAGRGGSGTSTPSFLAGGSGGNTSAPILEEVVVSVPIPRSVRSITDMQASRGEALVSPGSDVLEWRVLTKDAGTVSGTATLRCTVTGYPTDEDLDEEVEDLDAEPDINLLQGYYDASTSYQNTGEPDTTTRKTKKKKKKKVKKSSKSKDSDQQPPQEPPPRSSPAQSESHTPTAQPPPPSSTPPVDPTPSQPPADPSPSSPFSIFHAAPRKTKTQLNASLMPNSAAVSFSVKGWLPSGIKVDSLNVDTRRSRGLGEGVKPYKGVKYLCISRKGVERRC
;
A
#
# COMPACT_ATOMS: atom_id res chain seq x y z
N MET A 1 -8.21 8.78 -28.97
CA MET A 1 -7.85 10.03 -28.29
C MET A 1 -6.97 10.79 -29.25
N SER A 2 -7.40 11.97 -29.69
CA SER A 2 -6.56 12.87 -30.49
C SER A 2 -5.96 13.89 -29.54
N GLY A 3 -4.65 14.08 -29.63
CA GLY A 3 -3.92 15.06 -28.84
C GLY A 3 -2.60 15.35 -29.52
N GLU A 4 -2.14 16.59 -29.44
CA GLU A 4 -0.93 17.05 -30.12
C GLU A 4 0.08 17.54 -29.09
N ILE A 5 1.30 17.00 -29.15
CA ILE A 5 2.43 17.39 -28.31
C ILE A 5 3.36 18.26 -29.15
N ASP A 6 3.58 19.51 -28.76
CA ASP A 6 4.46 20.41 -29.52
C ASP A 6 5.93 20.14 -29.23
N ALA A 7 6.28 19.87 -27.98
CA ALA A 7 7.64 19.55 -27.57
C ALA A 7 7.71 18.74 -26.27
N LEU A 8 8.82 18.03 -26.09
CA LEU A 8 9.22 17.35 -24.86
C LEU A 8 10.61 17.83 -24.42
N TYR A 9 10.71 18.27 -23.17
CA TYR A 9 11.94 18.71 -22.53
C TYR A 9 12.29 17.82 -21.35
N ILE A 10 13.57 17.52 -21.19
CA ILE A 10 14.09 16.78 -20.02
C ILE A 10 15.15 17.64 -19.35
N TYR A 11 15.00 17.86 -18.05
CA TYR A 11 15.93 18.62 -17.23
C TYR A 11 16.62 17.73 -16.19
N ASP A 12 17.86 18.07 -15.85
CA ASP A 12 18.61 17.41 -14.79
C ASP A 12 18.14 17.81 -13.38
N GLU A 13 18.78 17.23 -12.36
CA GLU A 13 18.53 17.51 -10.94
C GLU A 13 18.81 18.97 -10.53
N HIS A 14 19.51 19.73 -11.36
CA HIS A 14 19.83 21.14 -11.18
C HIS A 14 18.96 22.07 -12.07
N ASN A 15 17.97 21.50 -12.76
CA ASN A 15 17.11 22.15 -13.75
C ASN A 15 17.84 22.67 -15.00
N ASN A 16 18.99 22.11 -15.38
CA ASN A 16 19.59 22.39 -16.68
C ASN A 16 18.89 21.55 -17.77
N PRO A 17 18.61 22.13 -18.95
CA PRO A 17 18.01 21.38 -20.05
C PRO A 17 19.02 20.35 -20.60
N LEU A 18 18.64 19.08 -20.57
CA LEU A 18 19.42 17.96 -21.12
C LEU A 18 19.00 17.63 -22.55
N ILE A 19 17.69 17.56 -22.78
CA ILE A 19 17.10 17.17 -24.06
C ILE A 19 16.00 18.18 -24.40
N GLU A 20 16.06 18.69 -25.62
CA GLU A 20 15.04 19.54 -26.21
C GLU A 20 14.57 18.89 -27.51
N GLN A 21 13.38 18.29 -27.47
CA GLN A 21 12.77 17.61 -28.61
C GLN A 21 11.51 18.37 -29.03
N VAL A 22 11.56 19.05 -30.16
CA VAL A 22 10.43 19.78 -30.74
C VAL A 22 9.83 18.93 -31.85
N TYR A 23 8.54 18.62 -31.75
CA TYR A 23 7.82 17.80 -32.72
C TYR A 23 7.10 18.62 -33.78
N ARG A 24 6.60 19.80 -33.42
CA ARG A 24 5.84 20.68 -34.32
C ARG A 24 5.84 22.12 -33.80
N SER A 25 5.21 23.01 -34.57
CA SER A 25 4.94 24.40 -34.19
C SER A 25 6.25 25.17 -33.86
N ARG A 26 6.17 26.16 -32.96
CA ARG A 26 7.32 26.89 -32.42
C ARG A 26 7.11 27.13 -30.92
N PRO A 27 7.09 26.08 -30.09
CA PRO A 27 6.86 26.23 -28.67
C PRO A 27 8.00 27.00 -28.00
N PRO A 28 7.77 27.58 -26.81
CA PRO A 28 8.83 28.21 -26.02
C PRO A 28 9.95 27.22 -25.72
N SER A 29 11.21 27.63 -25.88
CA SER A 29 12.38 26.78 -25.58
C SER A 29 12.40 26.27 -24.14
N ALA A 30 13.17 25.21 -23.87
CA ALA A 30 13.31 24.65 -22.54
C ALA A 30 13.77 25.70 -21.49
N ALA A 31 14.73 26.54 -21.86
CA ALA A 31 15.21 27.62 -20.99
C ALA A 31 14.15 28.70 -20.71
N ALA A 32 13.25 28.96 -21.66
CA ALA A 32 12.22 29.99 -21.53
C ALA A 32 11.01 29.53 -20.71
N ILE A 33 10.61 28.26 -20.85
CA ILE A 33 9.40 27.74 -20.18
C ILE A 33 9.65 27.38 -18.71
N LEU A 34 10.86 26.94 -18.38
CA LEU A 34 11.19 26.44 -17.05
C LEU A 34 10.94 27.48 -15.93
N PRO A 35 11.35 28.76 -16.05
CA PRO A 35 11.04 29.77 -15.02
C PRO A 35 9.53 29.97 -14.81
N LEU A 36 8.73 29.90 -15.88
CA LEU A 36 7.27 30.02 -15.79
C LEU A 36 6.64 28.82 -15.07
N TYR A 37 7.15 27.61 -15.35
CA TYR A 37 6.76 26.40 -14.62
C TYR A 37 7.15 26.46 -13.13
N LEU A 38 8.39 26.88 -12.84
CA LEU A 38 8.90 26.95 -11.47
C LEU A 38 8.28 28.06 -10.62
N ALA A 39 7.74 29.11 -11.25
CA ALA A 39 7.01 30.19 -10.57
C ALA A 39 5.77 29.68 -9.80
N HIS A 40 5.21 28.54 -10.17
CA HIS A 40 4.19 27.86 -9.36
C HIS A 40 4.83 27.24 -8.10
N PRO A 41 4.30 27.46 -6.89
CA PRO A 41 4.87 26.89 -5.67
C PRO A 41 4.64 25.37 -5.59
N ALA A 42 5.52 24.67 -4.87
CA ALA A 42 5.32 23.25 -4.56
C ALA A 42 4.22 23.07 -3.48
N PRO A 43 3.38 22.03 -3.55
CA PRO A 43 3.34 20.97 -4.56
C PRO A 43 2.75 21.44 -5.89
N ARG A 44 3.44 21.15 -7.00
CA ARG A 44 2.98 21.50 -8.35
C ARG A 44 2.10 20.40 -8.91
N PRO A 45 0.97 20.72 -9.56
CA PRO A 45 0.18 19.73 -10.28
C PRO A 45 0.91 19.26 -11.54
N SER A 46 0.58 18.06 -12.01
CA SER A 46 1.15 17.49 -13.24
C SER A 46 0.68 18.21 -14.51
N LEU A 47 -0.30 19.09 -14.43
CA LEU A 47 -0.79 19.91 -15.54
C LEU A 47 -0.88 21.38 -15.10
N LEU A 48 -0.28 22.27 -15.88
CA LEU A 48 -0.32 23.71 -15.67
C LEU A 48 -0.59 24.45 -16.98
N TYR A 49 -1.58 25.35 -16.99
CA TYR A 49 -1.74 26.30 -18.08
C TYR A 49 -0.86 27.53 -17.84
N LEU A 50 -0.02 27.87 -18.82
CA LEU A 50 0.98 28.93 -18.75
C LEU A 50 0.65 30.04 -19.76
N PRO A 51 -0.22 31.00 -19.41
CA PRO A 51 -0.63 32.08 -20.30
C PRO A 51 0.48 33.11 -20.56
N GLY A 52 1.48 33.18 -19.67
CA GLY A 52 2.63 34.09 -19.81
C GLY A 52 3.72 33.56 -20.75
N ALA A 53 3.55 32.35 -21.28
CA ALA A 53 4.43 31.81 -22.31
C ALA A 53 4.12 32.47 -23.67
N LEU A 54 5.12 32.51 -24.55
CA LEU A 54 4.99 33.06 -25.91
C LEU A 54 5.38 31.97 -26.92
N PRO A 55 4.42 31.23 -27.52
CA PRO A 55 2.96 31.31 -27.32
C PRO A 55 2.48 30.73 -25.96
N PRO A 56 1.24 31.02 -25.53
CA PRO A 56 0.60 30.37 -24.39
C PRO A 56 0.52 28.85 -24.58
N VAL A 57 0.86 28.08 -23.55
CA VAL A 57 0.91 26.62 -23.62
C VAL A 57 0.35 25.99 -22.36
N THR A 58 -0.16 24.76 -22.49
CA THR A 58 -0.36 23.83 -21.39
C THR A 58 0.90 22.99 -21.22
N ALA A 59 1.43 22.94 -20.01
CA ALA A 59 2.60 22.16 -19.64
C ALA A 59 2.20 20.94 -18.81
N PHE A 60 2.68 19.77 -19.20
CA PHE A 60 2.46 18.49 -18.54
C PHE A 60 3.78 18.02 -17.94
N SER A 61 3.80 17.63 -16.67
CA SER A 61 5.04 17.32 -15.95
C SER A 61 5.00 15.97 -15.22
N VAL A 62 6.11 15.25 -15.34
CA VAL A 62 6.43 14.04 -14.57
C VAL A 62 7.84 14.19 -14.03
N VAL A 63 8.05 13.82 -12.77
CA VAL A 63 9.39 13.78 -12.16
C VAL A 63 9.76 12.32 -11.91
N GLN A 64 10.87 11.87 -12.49
CA GLN A 64 11.39 10.51 -12.33
C GLN A 64 12.88 10.54 -12.07
N SER A 65 13.36 9.85 -11.03
CA SER A 65 14.79 9.79 -10.68
C SER A 65 15.47 11.16 -10.57
N ASN A 66 14.75 12.16 -10.02
CA ASN A 66 15.14 13.58 -9.93
C ASN A 66 15.31 14.31 -11.28
N LEU A 67 14.89 13.71 -12.39
CA LEU A 67 14.79 14.37 -13.69
C LEU A 67 13.37 14.90 -13.88
N LEU A 68 13.25 16.10 -14.43
CA LEU A 68 11.97 16.70 -14.78
C LEU A 68 11.69 16.48 -16.27
N PHE A 69 10.59 15.79 -16.58
CA PHE A 69 10.05 15.67 -17.92
C PHE A 69 8.91 16.67 -18.08
N LEU A 70 8.98 17.50 -19.11
CA LEU A 70 8.01 18.55 -19.38
C LEU A 70 7.57 18.49 -20.85
N ALA A 71 6.32 18.08 -21.09
CA ALA A 71 5.71 18.15 -22.41
C ALA A 71 4.85 19.41 -22.55
N LEU A 72 4.86 20.03 -23.72
CA LEU A 72 4.08 21.23 -24.02
C LEU A 72 3.01 20.95 -25.09
N SER A 73 1.86 21.61 -24.94
CA SER A 73 0.82 21.66 -25.96
C SER A 73 0.20 23.06 -26.03
N GLU A 74 0.18 23.66 -27.21
CA GLU A 74 -0.46 24.93 -27.56
C GLU A 74 -1.98 24.75 -27.73
N VAL A 75 -2.43 23.53 -28.02
CA VAL A 75 -3.84 23.19 -28.24
C VAL A 75 -4.44 22.46 -27.04
N ASP A 76 -5.77 22.45 -26.97
CA ASP A 76 -6.47 21.64 -25.99
C ASP A 76 -6.29 20.15 -26.34
N THR A 77 -5.58 19.45 -25.47
CA THR A 77 -5.16 18.06 -25.64
C THR A 77 -5.62 17.25 -24.44
N ASP A 78 -6.09 16.02 -24.68
CA ASP A 78 -6.45 15.07 -23.62
C ASP A 78 -5.27 14.90 -22.63
N PRO A 79 -5.40 15.36 -21.38
CA PRO A 79 -4.32 15.30 -20.41
C PRO A 79 -3.79 13.90 -20.15
N LEU A 80 -4.66 12.89 -20.15
CA LEU A 80 -4.26 11.53 -19.86
C LEU A 80 -3.41 10.94 -20.99
N LEU A 81 -3.63 11.36 -22.23
CA LEU A 81 -2.78 10.97 -23.36
C LEU A 81 -1.33 11.43 -23.14
N VAL A 82 -1.14 12.70 -22.78
CA VAL A 82 0.22 13.27 -22.64
C VAL A 82 0.92 12.74 -21.40
N LEU A 83 0.20 12.61 -20.28
CA LEU A 83 0.78 12.06 -19.05
C LEU A 83 1.17 10.59 -19.22
N GLU A 84 0.31 9.78 -19.85
CA GLU A 84 0.64 8.39 -20.19
C GLU A 84 1.84 8.31 -21.14
N PHE A 85 1.89 9.18 -22.16
CA PHE A 85 3.04 9.27 -23.05
C PHE A 85 4.34 9.57 -22.30
N LEU A 86 4.34 10.54 -21.37
CA LEU A 86 5.50 10.85 -20.54
C LEU A 86 5.96 9.64 -19.71
N HIS A 87 5.02 8.91 -19.11
CA HIS A 87 5.35 7.68 -18.38
C HIS A 87 5.90 6.58 -19.30
N ARG A 88 5.37 6.43 -20.51
CA ARG A 88 5.90 5.49 -21.50
C ARG A 88 7.28 5.89 -22.00
N VAL A 89 7.56 7.18 -22.19
CA VAL A 89 8.91 7.68 -22.51
C VAL A 89 9.89 7.27 -21.42
N VAL A 90 9.54 7.50 -20.14
CA VAL A 90 10.37 7.08 -19.00
C VAL A 90 10.67 5.59 -19.05
N ASP A 91 9.65 4.74 -19.19
CA ASP A 91 9.83 3.28 -19.21
C ASP A 91 10.71 2.80 -20.38
N VAL A 92 10.47 3.36 -21.57
CA VAL A 92 11.26 3.04 -22.77
C VAL A 92 12.71 3.46 -22.59
N LEU A 93 12.97 4.65 -22.05
CA LEU A 93 14.34 5.08 -21.76
C LEU A 93 14.99 4.16 -20.71
N GLU A 94 14.29 3.82 -19.62
CA GLU A 94 14.83 2.94 -18.58
C GLU A 94 15.20 1.55 -19.11
N GLU A 95 14.45 1.04 -20.09
CA GLU A 95 14.79 -0.22 -20.75
C GLU A 95 16.02 -0.09 -21.65
N PHE A 96 16.07 0.92 -22.53
CA PHE A 96 17.09 1.02 -23.56
C PHE A 96 18.45 1.47 -23.00
N ILE A 97 18.45 2.43 -22.08
CA ILE A 97 19.68 3.00 -21.50
C ILE A 97 19.91 2.59 -20.03
N GLY A 98 18.96 1.85 -19.43
CA GLY A 98 19.07 1.21 -18.13
C GLY A 98 18.55 2.05 -16.96
N ALA A 99 17.73 1.45 -16.10
CA ALA A 99 17.26 2.05 -14.85
C ALA A 99 18.36 2.14 -13.76
N PRO A 100 18.30 3.09 -12.81
CA PRO A 100 17.48 4.31 -12.88
C PRO A 100 18.00 5.26 -13.97
N LEU A 101 17.14 6.14 -14.49
CA LEU A 101 17.57 7.21 -15.38
C LEU A 101 18.47 8.19 -14.64
N LEU A 102 19.59 8.53 -15.25
CA LEU A 102 20.55 9.51 -14.75
C LEU A 102 20.91 10.47 -15.88
N SER A 103 21.18 11.72 -15.52
CA SER A 103 21.62 12.77 -16.45
C SER A 103 22.82 12.31 -17.31
N THR A 104 23.78 11.63 -16.69
CA THR A 104 24.98 11.08 -17.38
C THR A 104 24.64 9.97 -18.38
N LYS A 105 23.63 9.12 -18.09
CA LYS A 105 23.21 8.06 -19.02
C LYS A 105 22.50 8.62 -20.25
N LEU A 106 21.66 9.65 -20.06
CA LEU A 106 20.98 10.33 -21.16
C LEU A 106 22.01 11.01 -22.08
N GLN A 107 22.95 11.76 -21.50
CA GLN A 107 24.02 12.43 -22.27
C GLN A 107 24.91 11.44 -23.03
N ALA A 108 25.24 10.29 -22.43
CA ALA A 108 26.09 9.29 -23.06
C ALA A 108 25.43 8.52 -24.22
N ASN A 109 24.09 8.52 -24.31
CA ASN A 109 23.31 7.77 -25.31
C ASN A 109 22.34 8.68 -26.07
N TYR A 110 22.71 9.94 -26.30
CA TYR A 110 21.83 10.97 -26.88
C TYR A 110 21.26 10.57 -28.26
N ASP A 111 22.07 9.89 -29.08
CA ASP A 111 21.68 9.34 -30.37
C ASP A 111 20.53 8.33 -30.27
N VAL A 112 20.61 7.40 -29.31
CA VAL A 112 19.55 6.42 -29.04
C VAL A 112 18.30 7.12 -28.51
N VAL A 113 18.45 8.09 -27.60
CA VAL A 113 17.33 8.84 -27.03
C VAL A 113 16.59 9.62 -28.13
N ALA A 114 17.31 10.32 -29.01
CA ALA A 114 16.70 11.06 -30.11
C ALA A 114 15.94 10.14 -31.09
N GLN A 115 16.49 8.96 -31.42
CA GLN A 115 15.78 7.96 -32.23
C GLN A 115 14.49 7.50 -31.56
N LEU A 116 14.55 7.15 -30.27
CA LEU A 116 13.37 6.70 -29.52
C LEU A 116 12.27 7.77 -29.49
N LEU A 117 12.63 9.02 -29.17
CA LEU A 117 11.66 10.10 -29.08
C LEU A 117 10.97 10.40 -30.41
N ASN A 118 11.67 10.26 -31.54
CA ASN A 118 11.10 10.43 -32.88
C ASN A 118 10.20 9.25 -33.30
N GLU A 119 10.56 8.01 -32.93
CA GLU A 119 9.73 6.83 -33.22
C GLU A 119 8.46 6.78 -32.35
N MET A 120 8.55 7.27 -31.12
CA MET A 120 7.42 7.31 -30.19
C MET A 120 6.41 8.43 -30.51
N CYS A 121 6.85 9.52 -31.13
CA CYS A 121 6.00 10.64 -31.49
C CYS A 121 6.47 11.33 -32.78
N ASP A 122 5.58 11.42 -33.77
CA ASP A 122 5.83 12.08 -35.05
C ASP A 122 4.82 13.20 -35.29
N GLY A 123 5.30 14.40 -35.63
CA GLY A 123 4.47 15.59 -35.85
C GLY A 123 3.56 15.95 -34.66
N GLY A 124 3.93 15.54 -33.44
CA GLY A 124 3.18 15.74 -32.21
C GLY A 124 2.12 14.67 -31.93
N ILE A 125 2.00 13.65 -32.77
CA ILE A 125 1.07 12.53 -32.61
C ILE A 125 1.83 11.38 -31.98
N VAL A 126 1.29 10.82 -30.89
CA VAL A 126 1.87 9.61 -30.27
C VAL A 126 1.69 8.43 -31.22
N CYS A 127 2.80 7.79 -31.59
CA CYS A 127 2.84 6.69 -32.54
C CYS A 127 3.03 5.36 -31.83
N ASN A 128 4.26 4.84 -31.77
CA ASN A 128 4.55 3.53 -31.22
C ASN A 128 5.30 3.65 -29.88
N THR A 129 4.64 3.29 -28.79
CA THR A 129 5.23 3.28 -27.45
C THR A 129 5.56 1.87 -26.96
N GLU A 130 5.43 0.85 -27.82
CA GLU A 130 5.66 -0.54 -27.46
C GLU A 130 7.14 -0.89 -27.58
N GLN A 131 7.76 -1.21 -26.44
CA GLN A 131 9.18 -1.56 -26.32
C GLN A 131 9.64 -2.61 -27.35
N ASN A 132 8.84 -3.67 -27.54
CA ASN A 132 9.22 -4.77 -28.43
C ASN A 132 9.29 -4.35 -29.89
N ALA A 133 8.40 -3.44 -30.32
CA ALA A 133 8.41 -2.88 -31.66
C ALA A 133 9.50 -1.82 -31.83
N LEU A 134 9.74 -0.97 -30.81
CA LEU A 134 10.82 0.01 -30.84
C LEU A 134 12.21 -0.63 -31.00
N GLN A 135 12.45 -1.77 -30.36
CA GLN A 135 13.70 -2.53 -30.49
C GLN A 135 13.93 -3.14 -31.90
N GLU A 136 12.92 -3.16 -32.78
CA GLU A 136 13.10 -3.57 -34.19
C GLU A 136 13.56 -2.42 -35.09
N VAL A 137 13.25 -1.18 -34.70
CA VAL A 137 13.49 0.03 -35.52
C VAL A 137 14.70 0.81 -35.03
N VAL A 138 14.94 0.83 -33.72
CA VAL A 138 16.02 1.60 -33.10
C VAL A 138 17.32 0.80 -33.07
N GLU A 139 18.37 1.37 -33.64
CA GLU A 139 19.71 0.78 -33.63
C GLU A 139 20.39 1.06 -32.28
N MET A 140 20.83 0.00 -31.59
CA MET A 140 21.55 0.14 -30.32
C MET A 140 23.01 -0.29 -30.45
N PRO A 141 23.96 0.65 -30.34
CA PRO A 141 25.38 0.32 -30.28
C PRO A 141 25.69 -0.59 -29.08
N GLY A 142 26.28 -1.77 -29.33
CA GLY A 142 26.75 -2.68 -28.26
C GLY A 142 25.69 -3.58 -27.60
N TRP A 143 24.40 -3.47 -27.95
CA TRP A 143 23.35 -4.37 -27.43
C TRP A 143 23.55 -5.82 -27.89
N MET A 144 24.00 -6.01 -29.15
CA MET A 144 24.36 -7.33 -29.67
C MET A 144 25.49 -8.00 -28.88
N GLY A 145 26.37 -7.24 -28.22
CA GLY A 145 27.43 -7.79 -27.37
C GLY A 145 26.93 -8.35 -26.03
N LYS A 146 25.75 -7.94 -25.55
CA LYS A 146 25.14 -8.42 -24.31
C LYS A 146 24.19 -9.60 -24.53
N LEU A 147 23.51 -9.66 -25.68
CA LEU A 147 22.70 -10.82 -26.10
C LEU A 147 23.56 -11.96 -26.69
N LEU A 148 24.72 -11.65 -27.25
CA LEU A 148 25.71 -12.66 -27.68
C LEU A 148 26.67 -12.95 -26.52
N GLY A 149 26.11 -13.49 -25.44
CA GLY A 149 26.73 -13.66 -24.12
C GLY A 149 28.24 -13.86 -24.14
N GLY A 150 28.92 -13.10 -23.27
CA GLY A 150 30.35 -13.18 -23.01
C GLY A 150 30.83 -14.61 -22.78
N VAL A 151 31.25 -15.25 -23.86
CA VAL A 151 32.19 -16.37 -23.87
C VAL A 151 33.22 -15.97 -24.92
N GLY A 152 34.39 -15.57 -24.44
CA GLY A 152 35.55 -15.41 -25.29
C GLY A 152 35.81 -16.72 -26.04
N ARG A 153 35.52 -16.74 -27.34
CA ARG A 153 36.14 -17.68 -28.27
C ARG A 153 36.90 -16.86 -29.29
N THR A 154 38.18 -16.70 -28.98
CA THR A 154 39.21 -16.27 -29.91
C THR A 154 39.23 -17.18 -31.13
N GLY A 155 39.16 -16.58 -32.32
CA GLY A 155 39.57 -17.21 -33.58
C GLY A 155 38.46 -17.94 -34.32
N SER A 156 37.86 -17.28 -35.32
CA SER A 156 37.91 -17.73 -36.72
C SER A 156 37.29 -16.68 -37.66
N SER A 157 38.15 -16.10 -38.50
CA SER A 157 37.90 -15.67 -39.88
C SER A 157 36.52 -15.09 -40.25
N THR A 158 36.51 -13.76 -40.42
CA THR A 158 35.71 -13.06 -41.44
C THR A 158 35.79 -13.77 -42.80
N PRO A 159 34.70 -13.71 -43.58
CA PRO A 159 34.85 -13.15 -44.92
C PRO A 159 33.90 -11.97 -45.12
N ILE A 160 34.50 -10.85 -45.49
CA ILE A 160 33.83 -9.72 -46.15
C ILE A 160 33.60 -10.15 -47.60
N LEU A 161 32.38 -9.93 -48.13
CA LEU A 161 32.07 -9.36 -49.46
C LEU A 161 30.66 -9.77 -49.91
N GLY A 162 29.71 -8.86 -49.73
CA GLY A 162 28.43 -8.83 -50.44
C GLY A 162 27.95 -7.37 -50.47
N PRO A 163 27.64 -6.80 -51.64
CA PRO A 163 27.37 -5.38 -51.75
C PRO A 163 26.09 -4.99 -51.02
N SER A 164 26.16 -3.86 -50.33
CA SER A 164 25.08 -3.13 -49.69
C SER A 164 23.89 -2.98 -50.63
N ASN A 165 22.77 -3.59 -50.24
CA ASN A 165 21.47 -3.37 -50.86
C ASN A 165 20.60 -2.62 -49.84
N PRO A 166 20.57 -1.27 -49.82
CA PRO A 166 19.79 -0.53 -48.85
C PRO A 166 18.37 -0.35 -49.39
N LEU A 167 17.65 -1.44 -49.63
CA LEU A 167 16.23 -1.44 -50.03
C LEU A 167 15.79 -2.90 -50.14
N LYS A 168 15.31 -3.44 -49.01
CA LYS A 168 14.35 -4.55 -48.87
C LYS A 168 14.54 -5.25 -47.52
N GLN A 169 13.87 -4.74 -46.50
CA GLN A 169 12.88 -5.62 -45.88
C GLN A 169 11.53 -4.98 -46.13
N SER A 170 10.90 -5.52 -47.15
CA SER A 170 9.50 -5.29 -47.50
C SER A 170 8.69 -5.17 -46.22
N LEU A 171 7.84 -4.16 -46.17
CA LEU A 171 6.52 -4.18 -45.54
C LEU A 171 5.71 -5.34 -46.15
N SER A 172 6.20 -6.58 -46.02
CA SER A 172 5.36 -7.75 -46.17
C SER A 172 4.46 -7.71 -44.94
N ALA A 173 3.35 -7.01 -45.09
CA ALA A 173 2.18 -7.19 -44.26
C ALA A 173 1.91 -8.70 -44.21
N ALA A 174 2.41 -9.35 -43.16
CA ALA A 174 1.88 -10.62 -42.76
C ALA A 174 0.38 -10.37 -42.62
N GLN A 175 -0.45 -11.07 -43.40
CA GLN A 175 -1.90 -10.94 -43.45
C GLN A 175 -2.57 -11.41 -42.14
N GLY A 176 -2.09 -10.92 -41.01
CA GLY A 176 -2.68 -11.04 -39.68
C GLY A 176 -2.69 -9.66 -39.03
N PRO A 177 -3.52 -9.47 -37.99
CA PRO A 177 -3.49 -8.22 -37.22
C PRO A 177 -2.07 -8.00 -36.71
N ALA A 178 -1.54 -6.79 -36.88
CA ALA A 178 -0.25 -6.40 -36.31
C ALA A 178 -0.31 -6.62 -34.79
N ILE A 179 0.70 -7.30 -34.24
CA ILE A 179 0.83 -7.56 -32.80
C ILE A 179 2.01 -6.70 -32.31
N PRO A 180 1.80 -5.40 -32.07
CA PRO A 180 2.90 -4.46 -31.85
C PRO A 180 3.72 -4.80 -30.60
N TRP A 181 3.09 -5.42 -29.60
CA TRP A 181 3.76 -5.81 -28.36
C TRP A 181 4.56 -7.12 -28.44
N ARG A 182 4.59 -7.83 -29.57
CA ARG A 182 5.31 -9.12 -29.70
C ARG A 182 5.96 -9.32 -31.07
N ARG A 183 7.26 -9.55 -31.08
CA ARG A 183 8.02 -9.83 -32.31
C ARG A 183 7.62 -11.13 -33.00
N PRO A 184 7.68 -11.18 -34.34
CA PRO A 184 7.65 -12.45 -35.05
C PRO A 184 8.96 -13.23 -34.76
N ASN A 185 8.88 -14.56 -34.73
CA ASN A 185 10.04 -15.48 -34.62
C ASN A 185 10.85 -15.44 -33.31
N VAL A 186 10.25 -15.03 -32.19
CA VAL A 186 10.86 -15.19 -30.85
C VAL A 186 11.29 -16.65 -30.63
N ARG A 187 12.49 -16.87 -30.07
CA ARG A 187 13.03 -18.21 -29.77
C ARG A 187 13.59 -18.25 -28.36
N HIS A 188 13.19 -19.26 -27.60
CA HIS A 188 13.70 -19.57 -26.27
C HIS A 188 14.18 -21.01 -26.21
N THR A 189 15.21 -21.28 -25.41
CA THR A 189 15.72 -22.64 -25.15
C THR A 189 14.75 -23.46 -24.31
N SER A 190 14.05 -22.81 -23.38
CA SER A 190 12.97 -23.38 -22.56
C SER A 190 11.72 -22.52 -22.70
N ASN A 191 10.55 -23.15 -22.74
CA ASN A 191 9.28 -22.44 -22.75
C ASN A 191 8.72 -22.37 -21.32
N GLU A 192 8.57 -21.17 -20.78
CA GLU A 192 8.21 -20.93 -19.38
C GLU A 192 7.14 -19.83 -19.28
N LEU A 193 6.17 -20.04 -18.39
CA LEU A 193 5.12 -19.09 -18.06
C LEU A 193 5.01 -18.96 -16.55
N TYR A 194 5.04 -17.73 -16.05
CA TYR A 194 4.83 -17.45 -14.64
C TYR A 194 3.75 -16.39 -14.46
N VAL A 195 2.87 -16.61 -13.49
CA VAL A 195 1.83 -15.66 -13.09
C VAL A 195 2.05 -15.28 -11.63
N ASP A 196 2.36 -14.03 -11.38
CA ASP A 196 2.43 -13.49 -10.02
C ASP A 196 1.19 -12.61 -9.81
N ILE A 197 0.33 -13.00 -8.87
CA ILE A 197 -0.77 -12.14 -8.43
C ILE A 197 -0.36 -11.49 -7.11
N ILE A 198 -0.23 -10.16 -7.15
CA ILE A 198 0.14 -9.33 -6.01
C ILE A 198 -1.05 -8.48 -5.61
N GLU A 199 -1.46 -8.52 -4.34
CA GLU A 199 -2.50 -7.67 -3.79
C GLU A 199 -1.95 -6.76 -2.70
N SER A 200 -2.21 -5.45 -2.84
CA SER A 200 -1.94 -4.46 -1.82
C SER A 200 -3.18 -4.26 -0.95
N LEU A 201 -3.09 -4.57 0.34
CA LEU A 201 -4.21 -4.49 1.28
C LEU A 201 -4.22 -3.16 2.03
N SER A 202 -5.35 -2.45 1.95
CA SER A 202 -5.64 -1.23 2.71
C SER A 202 -6.94 -1.39 3.50
N VAL A 203 -6.89 -1.16 4.81
CA VAL A 203 -7.99 -1.34 5.76
C VAL A 203 -7.93 -0.20 6.78
N THR A 204 -9.01 0.56 6.90
CA THR A 204 -9.15 1.61 7.90
C THR A 204 -10.17 1.19 8.95
N MET A 205 -9.80 1.29 10.23
CA MET A 205 -10.66 0.94 11.35
C MET A 205 -10.94 2.17 12.23
N ALA A 206 -12.21 2.34 12.61
CA ALA A 206 -12.65 3.34 13.56
C ALA A 206 -12.15 3.03 14.98
N PRO A 207 -12.07 4.01 15.90
CA PRO A 207 -11.67 3.79 17.30
C PRO A 207 -12.49 2.72 18.04
N SER A 208 -13.71 2.43 17.58
CA SER A 208 -14.62 1.46 18.19
C SER A 208 -14.27 -0.01 17.93
N GLY A 209 -13.56 -0.33 16.85
CA GLY A 209 -13.42 -1.73 16.40
C GLY A 209 -13.84 -1.89 14.95
N ARG A 210 -14.79 -1.06 14.51
CA ARG A 210 -15.48 -1.21 13.24
C ARG A 210 -14.55 -0.92 12.07
N ILE A 211 -14.61 -1.76 11.04
CA ILE A 211 -13.93 -1.53 9.77
C ILE A 211 -14.75 -0.49 8.99
N LEU A 212 -14.09 0.58 8.55
CA LEU A 212 -14.68 1.66 7.77
C LEU A 212 -14.45 1.46 6.26
N SER A 213 -13.31 0.90 5.89
CA SER A 213 -12.94 0.59 4.50
C SER A 213 -12.00 -0.60 4.50
N ALA A 214 -12.15 -1.50 3.53
CA ALA A 214 -11.24 -2.61 3.29
C ALA A 214 -11.12 -2.89 1.79
N LEU A 215 -10.00 -2.49 1.19
CA LEU A 215 -9.75 -2.57 -0.24
C LEU A 215 -8.50 -3.40 -0.51
N ALA A 216 -8.56 -4.24 -1.54
CA ALA A 216 -7.40 -4.90 -2.10
C ALA A 216 -7.17 -4.43 -3.55
N SER A 217 -6.07 -3.74 -3.79
CA SER A 217 -5.62 -3.38 -5.14
C SER A 217 -4.71 -4.48 -5.68
N GLY A 218 -5.18 -5.20 -6.69
CA GLY A 218 -4.50 -6.34 -7.29
C GLY A 218 -3.75 -6.01 -8.58
N THR A 219 -2.66 -6.74 -8.80
CA THR A 219 -1.86 -6.69 -10.03
C THR A 219 -1.50 -8.12 -10.44
N ILE A 220 -1.77 -8.45 -11.70
CA ILE A 220 -1.39 -9.71 -12.34
C ILE A 220 -0.14 -9.44 -13.17
N ALA A 221 1.03 -9.73 -12.61
CA ALA A 221 2.29 -9.69 -13.34
C ALA A 221 2.50 -11.04 -14.05
N PHE A 222 2.86 -10.98 -15.33
CA PHE A 222 3.03 -12.15 -16.16
C PHE A 222 4.45 -12.20 -16.72
N THR A 223 5.06 -13.38 -16.69
CA THR A 223 6.35 -13.63 -17.34
C THR A 223 6.14 -14.67 -18.43
N ALA A 224 6.38 -14.29 -19.69
CA ALA A 224 6.28 -15.17 -20.85
C ALA A 224 7.65 -15.33 -21.51
N LYS A 225 8.25 -16.52 -21.40
CA LYS A 225 9.41 -16.91 -22.20
C LYS A 225 8.96 -18.02 -23.11
N MET A 226 8.37 -17.67 -24.25
CA MET A 226 7.84 -18.66 -25.18
C MET A 226 8.24 -18.37 -26.61
N SER A 227 8.56 -19.41 -27.35
CA SER A 227 8.90 -19.28 -28.77
C SER A 227 7.65 -19.00 -29.62
N GLY A 228 7.83 -18.33 -30.77
CA GLY A 228 6.77 -18.05 -31.72
C GLY A 228 5.78 -16.98 -31.26
N ILE A 229 4.51 -17.13 -31.65
CA ILE A 229 3.37 -16.27 -31.35
C ILE A 229 2.33 -17.13 -30.62
N PRO A 230 2.41 -17.24 -29.28
CA PRO A 230 1.53 -18.09 -28.51
C PRO A 230 0.21 -17.39 -28.18
N ASP A 231 -0.91 -18.09 -28.35
CA ASP A 231 -2.24 -17.62 -27.93
C ASP A 231 -2.60 -18.28 -26.60
N LEU A 232 -2.83 -17.47 -25.57
CA LEU A 232 -3.05 -17.90 -24.20
C LEU A 232 -4.48 -17.65 -23.74
N LEU A 233 -4.94 -18.51 -22.84
CA LEU A 233 -6.16 -18.34 -22.06
C LEU A 233 -5.85 -18.55 -20.57
N LEU A 234 -5.89 -17.47 -19.81
CA LEU A 234 -5.80 -17.48 -18.36
C LEU A 234 -7.22 -17.40 -17.77
N SER A 235 -7.58 -18.37 -16.95
CA SER A 235 -8.84 -18.43 -16.20
C SER A 235 -8.58 -18.11 -14.72
N LEU A 236 -9.38 -17.21 -14.17
CA LEU A 236 -9.38 -16.80 -12.77
C LEU A 236 -10.62 -17.34 -12.05
N THR A 237 -10.48 -17.67 -10.77
CA THR A 237 -11.57 -18.13 -9.92
C THR A 237 -11.52 -17.45 -8.55
N THR A 238 -12.64 -17.47 -7.82
CA THR A 238 -12.78 -16.94 -6.45
C THR A 238 -13.55 -17.92 -5.58
N PRO A 239 -13.59 -17.75 -4.24
CA PRO A 239 -14.59 -18.41 -3.42
C PRO A 239 -16.00 -18.09 -3.96
N GLY A 240 -16.77 -19.12 -4.31
CA GLY A 240 -18.03 -18.97 -5.06
C GLY A 240 -17.91 -19.29 -6.57
N GLY A 241 -16.70 -19.62 -7.03
CA GLY A 241 -16.42 -20.04 -8.40
C GLY A 241 -16.09 -18.90 -9.35
N GLN A 242 -15.97 -19.23 -10.63
CA GLN A 242 -15.62 -18.28 -11.69
C GLN A 242 -16.71 -17.22 -11.93
N GLN A 243 -17.99 -17.58 -11.77
CA GLN A 243 -19.11 -16.65 -11.98
C GLN A 243 -19.13 -15.48 -10.99
N ALA A 244 -18.49 -15.65 -9.83
CA ALA A 244 -18.39 -14.59 -8.81
C ALA A 244 -17.33 -13.53 -9.16
N ILE A 245 -16.42 -13.79 -10.11
CA ILE A 245 -15.36 -12.85 -10.52
C ILE A 245 -15.95 -11.51 -10.95
N ALA A 246 -17.01 -11.55 -11.76
CA ALA A 246 -17.66 -10.34 -12.31
C ALA A 246 -18.17 -9.38 -11.24
N ARG A 247 -18.51 -9.90 -10.06
CA ARG A 247 -19.01 -9.11 -8.92
C ARG A 247 -17.89 -8.67 -7.99
N LYS A 248 -16.75 -9.36 -8.03
CA LYS A 248 -15.66 -9.17 -7.08
C LYS A 248 -14.58 -8.23 -7.60
N ILE A 249 -14.31 -8.27 -8.91
CA ILE A 249 -13.33 -7.40 -9.55
C ILE A 249 -13.99 -6.08 -9.95
N GLU A 250 -13.45 -5.00 -9.41
CA GLU A 250 -13.79 -3.62 -9.74
C GLU A 250 -12.65 -2.96 -10.51
N LEU A 251 -12.99 -1.95 -11.32
CA LEU A 251 -12.05 -1.13 -12.09
C LEU A 251 -10.92 -1.92 -12.79
N PRO A 252 -11.24 -2.99 -13.55
CA PRO A 252 -10.19 -3.78 -14.19
C PRO A 252 -9.48 -2.98 -15.29
N VAL A 253 -8.16 -2.95 -15.23
CA VAL A 253 -7.28 -2.38 -16.25
C VAL A 253 -6.52 -3.52 -16.91
N PHE A 254 -6.46 -3.54 -18.24
CA PHE A 254 -5.83 -4.63 -18.99
C PHE A 254 -4.70 -4.11 -19.86
N HIS A 255 -3.66 -4.94 -20.01
CA HIS A 255 -2.70 -4.75 -21.08
C HIS A 255 -3.41 -4.80 -22.45
N PRO A 256 -2.99 -4.00 -23.46
CA PRO A 256 -3.56 -4.03 -24.81
C PRO A 256 -3.59 -5.41 -25.49
N CYS A 257 -2.82 -6.38 -24.96
CA CYS A 257 -2.78 -7.73 -25.49
C CYS A 257 -4.03 -8.56 -25.15
N VAL A 258 -4.82 -8.13 -24.17
CA VAL A 258 -6.03 -8.79 -23.70
C VAL A 258 -7.20 -8.47 -24.61
N ARG A 259 -7.90 -9.52 -25.07
CA ARG A 259 -9.09 -9.38 -25.89
C ARG A 259 -10.30 -9.04 -25.02
N LEU A 260 -10.60 -7.74 -24.90
CA LEU A 260 -11.68 -7.21 -24.05
C LEU A 260 -13.06 -7.82 -24.34
N ALA A 261 -13.37 -8.15 -25.61
CA ALA A 261 -14.62 -8.81 -25.96
C ALA A 261 -14.80 -10.15 -25.23
N LYS A 262 -13.71 -10.92 -25.09
CA LYS A 262 -13.74 -12.21 -24.42
C LYS A 262 -13.97 -12.09 -22.91
N TRP A 263 -13.29 -11.13 -22.29
CA TRP A 263 -13.50 -10.79 -20.88
C TRP A 263 -14.93 -10.35 -20.61
N ARG A 264 -15.50 -9.51 -21.47
CA ARG A 264 -16.88 -9.02 -21.35
C ARG A 264 -17.92 -10.14 -21.45
N GLU A 265 -17.69 -11.12 -22.33
CA GLU A 265 -18.56 -12.29 -22.48
C GLU A 265 -18.42 -13.28 -21.31
N ARG A 266 -17.18 -13.50 -20.84
CA ARG A 266 -16.85 -14.46 -19.79
C ARG A 266 -15.88 -13.83 -18.79
N PRO A 267 -16.39 -13.06 -17.81
CA PRO A 267 -15.56 -12.52 -16.74
C PRO A 267 -14.79 -13.64 -16.02
N GLY A 268 -13.53 -13.37 -15.71
CA GLY A 268 -12.56 -14.35 -15.23
C GLY A 268 -11.69 -14.97 -16.33
N GLU A 269 -12.01 -14.76 -17.62
CA GLU A 269 -11.19 -15.27 -18.71
C GLU A 269 -10.45 -14.19 -19.50
N LEU A 270 -9.12 -14.31 -19.49
CA LEU A 270 -8.21 -13.42 -20.18
C LEU A 270 -7.61 -14.18 -21.36
N SER A 271 -8.02 -13.81 -22.58
CA SER A 271 -7.43 -14.35 -23.82
C SER A 271 -6.50 -13.32 -24.44
N PHE A 272 -5.24 -13.71 -24.70
CA PHE A 272 -4.20 -12.76 -25.12
C PHE A 272 -3.03 -13.45 -25.83
N ILE A 273 -2.26 -12.66 -26.58
CA ILE A 273 -0.92 -13.05 -27.07
C ILE A 273 0.07 -12.22 -26.25
N PRO A 274 0.89 -12.82 -25.35
CA PRO A 274 1.70 -12.04 -24.42
C PRO A 274 2.88 -11.34 -25.12
N PRO A 275 3.28 -10.13 -24.68
CA PRO A 275 4.64 -9.65 -24.84
C PRO A 275 5.66 -10.71 -24.37
N ASP A 276 6.86 -10.70 -24.94
CA ASP A 276 7.94 -11.55 -24.44
C ASP A 276 8.59 -10.92 -23.20
N GLY A 277 9.02 -11.74 -22.24
CA GLY A 277 9.59 -11.27 -20.97
C GLY A 277 8.54 -10.99 -19.90
N ARG A 278 8.83 -10.03 -19.02
CA ARG A 278 7.98 -9.66 -17.87
C ARG A 278 7.12 -8.45 -18.23
N PHE A 279 5.83 -8.50 -17.96
CA PHE A 279 4.91 -7.38 -18.16
C PHE A 279 3.73 -7.46 -17.17
N ILE A 280 2.98 -6.36 -17.03
CA ILE A 280 1.73 -6.36 -16.27
C ILE A 280 0.58 -6.73 -17.21
N LEU A 281 -0.12 -7.84 -16.92
CA LEU A 281 -1.23 -8.31 -17.72
C LEU A 281 -2.53 -7.56 -17.38
N ALA A 282 -2.78 -7.36 -16.08
CA ALA A 282 -3.97 -6.68 -15.60
C ALA A 282 -3.77 -6.07 -14.21
N GLY A 283 -4.49 -4.99 -13.92
CA GLY A 283 -4.74 -4.47 -12.58
C GLY A 283 -6.22 -4.56 -12.25
N TYR A 284 -6.57 -4.63 -10.97
CA TYR A 284 -7.95 -4.65 -10.50
C TYR A 284 -8.06 -4.15 -9.07
N GLU A 285 -9.27 -3.82 -8.64
CA GLU A 285 -9.59 -3.55 -7.23
C GLU A 285 -10.66 -4.53 -6.74
N VAL A 286 -10.69 -4.75 -5.43
CA VAL A 286 -11.69 -5.58 -4.75
C VAL A 286 -12.10 -4.88 -3.47
N ASP A 287 -13.38 -4.57 -3.31
CA ASP A 287 -13.97 -4.28 -2.01
C ASP A 287 -14.11 -5.57 -1.20
N LEU A 288 -13.47 -5.60 -0.04
CA LEU A 288 -13.45 -6.75 0.87
C LEU A 288 -14.56 -6.65 1.93
N LEU A 289 -15.28 -5.53 2.00
CA LEU A 289 -16.48 -5.44 2.80
C LEU A 289 -17.62 -6.23 2.14
N PRO A 290 -18.56 -6.79 2.92
CA PRO A 290 -19.68 -7.51 2.34
C PRO A 290 -20.44 -6.59 1.39
N MET A 291 -20.51 -6.97 0.11
CA MET A 291 -21.44 -6.34 -0.83
C MET A 291 -22.84 -6.72 -0.38
N ASP A 292 -23.54 -5.80 0.29
CA ASP A 292 -24.94 -6.01 0.60
C ASP A 292 -25.79 -5.74 -0.65
N PRO A 293 -26.43 -6.74 -1.27
CA PRO A 293 -27.21 -6.53 -2.49
C PRO A 293 -28.58 -5.89 -2.22
N ALA A 294 -28.94 -5.57 -0.96
CA ALA A 294 -30.30 -5.13 -0.63
C ALA A 294 -30.46 -4.17 0.57
N LEU A 295 -29.43 -3.85 1.37
CA LEU A 295 -29.66 -3.16 2.65
C LEU A 295 -29.08 -1.74 2.75
N ASP A 296 -30.01 -0.78 2.86
CA ASP A 296 -29.92 0.46 3.63
C ASP A 296 -29.91 0.18 5.16
N GLN A 297 -29.48 -1.02 5.57
CA GLN A 297 -29.34 -1.45 6.97
C GLN A 297 -28.00 -2.18 7.16
N PRO A 298 -27.29 -1.93 8.25
CA PRO A 298 -25.99 -2.56 8.49
C PRO A 298 -26.15 -4.07 8.75
N PRO A 299 -25.26 -4.92 8.19
CA PRO A 299 -25.33 -6.37 8.37
C PRO A 299 -25.20 -6.74 9.86
N THR A 300 -26.12 -7.56 10.36
CA THR A 300 -26.24 -7.97 11.77
C THR A 300 -25.13 -8.91 12.25
N HIS A 301 -24.39 -9.51 11.32
CA HIS A 301 -23.14 -10.22 11.60
C HIS A 301 -22.26 -10.16 10.34
N MET A 302 -21.34 -9.18 10.29
CA MET A 302 -20.30 -9.16 9.25
C MET A 302 -19.64 -10.55 9.21
N GLU A 303 -19.66 -11.22 8.06
CA GLU A 303 -18.67 -12.26 7.79
C GLU A 303 -17.31 -11.62 8.10
N LYS A 304 -16.65 -12.09 9.16
CA LYS A 304 -15.47 -11.40 9.71
C LYS A 304 -14.38 -11.44 8.66
N LEU A 305 -14.12 -10.29 8.02
CA LEU A 305 -12.97 -10.11 7.15
C LEU A 305 -11.73 -10.64 7.88
N PHE A 306 -11.06 -11.60 7.26
CA PHE A 306 -9.84 -12.16 7.83
C PHE A 306 -8.68 -11.19 7.63
N LEU A 307 -8.09 -10.75 8.73
CA LEU A 307 -6.87 -9.93 8.73
C LEU A 307 -5.72 -10.69 9.39
N PRO A 308 -4.58 -10.87 8.69
CA PRO A 308 -3.40 -11.55 9.24
C PRO A 308 -2.79 -10.84 10.45
N ALA A 309 -2.87 -9.51 10.46
CA ALA A 309 -2.41 -8.67 11.55
C ALA A 309 -3.39 -7.53 11.80
N ILE A 310 -3.68 -7.26 13.08
CA ILE A 310 -4.53 -6.16 13.53
C ILE A 310 -3.79 -5.42 14.64
N VAL A 311 -3.84 -4.10 14.61
CA VAL A 311 -3.27 -3.26 15.68
C VAL A 311 -4.39 -2.55 16.43
N ASP A 312 -4.21 -2.43 17.75
CA ASP A 312 -5.06 -1.65 18.64
C ASP A 312 -4.19 -0.77 19.53
N LEU A 313 -4.72 0.37 19.96
CA LEU A 313 -3.97 1.38 20.70
C LEU A 313 -4.79 1.83 21.91
N ARG A 314 -4.18 1.75 23.09
CA ARG A 314 -4.73 2.27 24.34
C ARG A 314 -3.85 3.42 24.79
N LYS A 315 -4.47 4.57 25.04
CA LYS A 315 -3.79 5.82 25.40
C LYS A 315 -4.13 6.26 26.82
N SER A 316 -3.35 7.20 27.34
CA SER A 316 -3.55 7.83 28.65
C SER A 316 -3.64 6.83 29.81
N LEU A 317 -2.72 5.87 29.82
CA LEU A 317 -2.56 4.88 30.87
C LEU A 317 -1.68 5.42 32.01
N GLY A 318 -1.72 4.74 33.15
CA GLY A 318 -0.96 5.14 34.35
C GLY A 318 -1.61 6.28 35.14
N PRO A 319 -1.03 6.65 36.30
CA PRO A 319 -1.58 7.66 37.19
C PRO A 319 -1.57 9.08 36.59
N THR A 320 -0.60 9.38 35.73
CA THR A 320 -0.39 10.69 35.07
C THR A 320 -0.97 10.75 33.66
N GLY A 321 -1.43 9.62 33.10
CA GLY A 321 -1.88 9.54 31.71
C GLY A 321 -0.77 9.68 30.66
N SER A 322 0.50 9.48 31.04
CA SER A 322 1.66 9.62 30.14
C SER A 322 2.03 8.33 29.39
N GLU A 323 1.33 7.23 29.64
CA GLU A 323 1.64 5.94 29.01
C GLU A 323 0.65 5.58 27.90
N PHE A 324 1.12 4.89 26.87
CA PHE A 324 0.29 4.22 25.89
C PHE A 324 0.73 2.78 25.65
N GLU A 325 -0.22 1.93 25.26
CA GLU A 325 0.00 0.53 24.93
C GLU A 325 -0.48 0.26 23.51
N VAL A 326 0.41 -0.26 22.67
CA VAL A 326 0.11 -0.79 21.35
C VAL A 326 -0.07 -2.29 21.48
N ARG A 327 -1.17 -2.83 20.98
CA ARG A 327 -1.47 -4.27 20.97
C ARG A 327 -1.56 -4.76 19.54
N LEU A 328 -0.69 -5.69 19.18
CA LEU A 328 -0.68 -6.37 17.89
C LEU A 328 -1.31 -7.76 18.05
N ILE A 329 -2.28 -8.09 17.21
CA ILE A 329 -2.94 -9.40 17.15
C ILE A 329 -2.56 -10.05 15.83
N LEU A 330 -1.95 -11.24 15.88
CA LEU A 330 -1.49 -12.01 14.73
C LEU A 330 -2.35 -13.27 14.55
N ASN A 331 -2.87 -13.44 13.33
CA ASN A 331 -3.70 -14.57 12.92
C ASN A 331 -3.01 -15.32 11.78
N THR A 332 -2.58 -16.56 12.03
CA THR A 332 -1.97 -17.42 10.98
C THR A 332 -2.89 -18.55 10.52
N ASN A 333 -4.17 -18.53 10.91
CA ASN A 333 -5.18 -19.49 10.46
C ASN A 333 -5.85 -18.99 9.18
N PHE A 334 -5.10 -19.03 8.07
CA PHE A 334 -5.55 -18.48 6.80
C PHE A 334 -6.74 -19.26 6.21
N PRO A 335 -7.81 -18.58 5.75
CA PRO A 335 -8.93 -19.23 5.10
C PRO A 335 -8.51 -20.11 3.92
N GLY A 336 -9.15 -21.27 3.78
CA GLY A 336 -8.86 -22.23 2.72
C GLY A 336 -7.56 -23.03 2.90
N HIS A 337 -6.87 -22.89 4.03
CA HIS A 337 -5.67 -23.66 4.36
C HIS A 337 -5.85 -24.36 5.72
N SER A 338 -5.52 -25.64 5.79
CA SER A 338 -5.55 -26.37 7.05
C SER A 338 -4.35 -25.96 7.92
N ALA A 339 -4.61 -25.62 9.18
CA ALA A 339 -3.54 -25.45 10.16
C ALA A 339 -2.85 -26.81 10.37
N PHE A 340 -1.51 -26.84 10.38
CA PHE A 340 -0.77 -28.05 10.75
C PHE A 340 -1.27 -28.55 12.12
N PRO A 341 -1.60 -29.85 12.28
CA PRO A 341 -1.91 -30.39 13.59
C PRO A 341 -0.68 -30.22 14.48
N ARG A 342 -0.88 -29.61 15.65
CA ARG A 342 0.15 -29.50 16.69
C ARG A 342 0.67 -30.91 17.01
N PRO A 343 1.98 -31.18 16.96
CA PRO A 343 2.51 -32.43 17.47
C PRO A 343 2.43 -32.41 18.99
N GLY A 344 1.36 -32.96 19.56
CA GLY A 344 1.19 -33.01 21.02
C GLY A 344 -0.26 -33.08 21.51
N ALA A 345 -1.02 -34.07 21.05
CA ALA A 345 -2.19 -34.55 21.78
C ALA A 345 -2.42 -36.01 21.40
N GLY A 346 -1.73 -36.92 22.08
CA GLY A 346 -2.01 -38.34 21.97
C GLY A 346 -3.43 -38.65 22.43
N ARG A 347 -4.21 -39.29 21.58
CA ARG A 347 -5.28 -40.18 22.03
C ARG A 347 -5.54 -41.23 20.95
N GLY A 348 -5.26 -42.48 21.32
CA GLY A 348 -5.39 -43.64 20.46
C GLY A 348 -6.82 -43.88 20.00
N GLY A 349 -6.92 -44.41 18.79
CA GLY A 349 -8.14 -44.91 18.20
C GLY A 349 -7.77 -45.72 16.96
N SER A 350 -7.74 -47.04 17.12
CA SER A 350 -7.60 -48.00 16.02
C SER A 350 -8.78 -47.83 15.07
N GLY A 351 -8.50 -47.69 13.77
CA GLY A 351 -9.52 -47.50 12.74
C GLY A 351 -8.91 -47.62 11.36
N THR A 352 -8.98 -48.82 10.81
CA THR A 352 -8.63 -49.18 9.44
C THR A 352 -9.26 -48.24 8.42
N SER A 353 -8.45 -47.57 7.59
CA SER A 353 -8.91 -46.99 6.33
C SER A 353 -7.88 -47.21 5.24
N THR A 354 -8.37 -47.78 4.16
CA THR A 354 -7.71 -48.16 2.90
C THR A 354 -7.09 -46.97 2.18
N PRO A 355 -5.95 -47.11 1.49
CA PRO A 355 -5.35 -46.02 0.74
C PRO A 355 -5.99 -45.94 -0.65
N SER A 356 -6.74 -44.86 -0.90
CA SER A 356 -7.13 -44.50 -2.26
C SER A 356 -6.00 -43.73 -2.92
N PHE A 357 -5.25 -44.42 -3.76
CA PHE A 357 -4.38 -43.84 -4.78
C PHE A 357 -5.22 -43.64 -6.06
N LEU A 358 -4.85 -42.64 -6.87
CA LEU A 358 -5.31 -42.31 -8.23
C LEU A 358 -6.33 -41.15 -8.39
N ALA A 359 -5.79 -39.93 -8.51
CA ALA A 359 -6.09 -39.03 -9.62
C ALA A 359 -4.99 -37.94 -9.68
N GLY A 360 -4.09 -38.06 -10.66
CA GLY A 360 -2.93 -37.19 -10.83
C GLY A 360 -3.20 -35.95 -11.66
N GLY A 361 -2.37 -34.92 -11.45
CA GLY A 361 -2.12 -33.87 -12.45
C GLY A 361 -2.31 -32.41 -12.00
N SER A 362 -1.87 -32.01 -10.81
CA SER A 362 -1.68 -30.59 -10.48
C SER A 362 -0.19 -30.32 -10.21
N GLY A 363 0.45 -29.61 -11.14
CA GLY A 363 1.83 -29.18 -11.00
C GLY A 363 1.92 -27.87 -10.20
N GLY A 364 2.87 -27.84 -9.25
CA GLY A 364 3.47 -26.59 -8.75
C GLY A 364 2.98 -26.07 -7.40
N ASN A 365 3.57 -26.60 -6.31
CA ASN A 365 3.68 -26.07 -4.94
C ASN A 365 2.79 -24.89 -4.52
N THR A 366 1.83 -25.14 -3.62
CA THR A 366 1.40 -24.11 -2.66
C THR A 366 1.85 -24.54 -1.26
N SER A 367 3.04 -24.09 -0.88
CA SER A 367 3.42 -24.03 0.53
C SER A 367 2.33 -23.29 1.32
N ALA A 368 2.04 -23.75 2.55
CA ALA A 368 1.10 -23.06 3.42
C ALA A 368 1.44 -21.55 3.52
N PRO A 369 0.44 -20.66 3.70
CA PRO A 369 0.69 -19.23 3.71
C PRO A 369 1.68 -18.83 4.82
N ILE A 370 2.59 -17.92 4.51
CA ILE A 370 3.66 -17.47 5.42
C ILE A 370 3.53 -15.98 5.63
N LEU A 371 3.31 -15.57 6.88
CA LEU A 371 3.30 -14.17 7.32
C LEU A 371 4.74 -13.71 7.61
N GLU A 372 5.19 -12.65 6.95
CA GLU A 372 6.53 -12.09 7.05
C GLU A 372 6.49 -10.57 7.27
N GLU A 373 7.63 -10.02 7.69
CA GLU A 373 7.88 -8.57 7.72
C GLU A 373 6.84 -7.75 8.50
N VAL A 374 6.40 -8.26 9.66
CA VAL A 374 5.40 -7.55 10.47
C VAL A 374 6.05 -6.35 11.17
N VAL A 375 5.59 -5.15 10.82
CA VAL A 375 6.05 -3.89 11.40
C VAL A 375 4.86 -3.03 11.77
N VAL A 376 4.76 -2.65 13.04
CA VAL A 376 3.78 -1.67 13.52
C VAL A 376 4.43 -0.28 13.48
N SER A 377 3.72 0.69 12.92
CA SER A 377 4.12 2.10 12.85
C SER A 377 3.12 2.93 13.63
N VAL A 378 3.61 3.73 14.57
CA VAL A 378 2.79 4.65 15.36
C VAL A 378 3.29 6.07 15.11
N PRO A 379 2.51 6.92 14.41
CA PRO A 379 2.84 8.34 14.26
C PRO A 379 2.86 9.03 15.62
N ILE A 380 3.92 9.77 15.88
CA ILE A 380 4.19 10.46 17.15
C ILE A 380 3.94 11.95 16.96
N PRO A 381 3.12 12.59 17.82
CA PRO A 381 2.89 14.04 17.77
C PRO A 381 4.20 14.84 17.93
N ARG A 382 4.33 15.96 17.20
CA ARG A 382 5.51 16.85 17.28
C ARG A 382 5.73 17.48 18.67
N SER A 383 4.71 17.49 19.51
CA SER A 383 4.77 17.95 20.90
C SER A 383 5.52 16.97 21.81
N VAL A 384 5.74 15.73 21.39
CA VAL A 384 6.51 14.73 22.13
C VAL A 384 8.01 15.05 21.99
N ARG A 385 8.67 15.24 23.13
CA ARG A 385 10.12 15.43 23.22
C ARG A 385 10.86 14.09 23.22
N SER A 386 10.38 13.12 23.98
CA SER A 386 11.01 11.81 24.10
C SER A 386 10.01 10.70 24.39
N ILE A 387 10.34 9.51 23.93
CA ILE A 387 9.64 8.26 24.26
C ILE A 387 10.60 7.39 25.06
N THR A 388 10.19 6.98 26.25
CA THR A 388 10.96 6.14 27.17
C THR A 388 10.21 4.86 27.51
N ASP A 389 10.84 3.99 28.30
CA ASP A 389 10.25 2.75 28.83
C ASP A 389 9.59 1.86 27.77
N MET A 390 10.23 1.76 26.59
CA MET A 390 9.77 0.89 25.51
C MET A 390 9.88 -0.58 25.94
N GLN A 391 8.75 -1.17 26.35
CA GLN A 391 8.65 -2.56 26.79
C GLN A 391 7.87 -3.37 25.76
N ALA A 392 8.58 -3.99 24.81
CA ALA A 392 8.00 -4.89 23.82
C ALA A 392 7.93 -6.31 24.36
N SER A 393 6.76 -6.95 24.27
CA SER A 393 6.61 -8.37 24.64
C SER A 393 7.26 -9.32 23.62
N ARG A 394 7.41 -8.85 22.38
CA ARG A 394 8.03 -9.57 21.24
C ARG A 394 8.68 -8.57 20.31
N GLY A 395 9.80 -8.97 19.68
CA GLY A 395 10.47 -8.13 18.70
C GLY A 395 11.14 -6.90 19.31
N GLU A 396 11.41 -5.90 18.47
CA GLU A 396 12.18 -4.71 18.85
C GLU A 396 11.47 -3.44 18.40
N ALA A 397 11.43 -2.44 19.28
CA ALA A 397 10.85 -1.13 19.02
C ALA A 397 11.95 -0.08 18.94
N LEU A 398 11.88 0.76 17.92
CA LEU A 398 12.88 1.78 17.60
C LEU A 398 12.19 3.08 17.21
N VAL A 399 12.78 4.19 17.65
CA VAL A 399 12.42 5.54 17.20
C VAL A 399 13.70 6.13 16.61
N SER A 400 13.69 6.45 15.31
CA SER A 400 14.87 7.07 14.70
C SER A 400 14.91 8.56 15.07
N PRO A 401 16.08 9.13 15.42
CA PRO A 401 16.20 10.57 15.66
C PRO A 401 15.73 11.36 14.43
N GLY A 402 14.76 12.27 14.61
CA GLY A 402 14.17 13.05 13.52
C GLY A 402 13.03 12.36 12.76
N SER A 403 12.72 11.09 13.06
CA SER A 403 11.48 10.45 12.59
C SER A 403 10.34 10.76 13.54
N ASP A 404 9.17 11.12 13.00
CA ASP A 404 7.91 11.30 13.72
C ASP A 404 7.14 9.98 13.84
N VAL A 405 7.84 8.84 13.79
CA VAL A 405 7.23 7.51 13.78
C VAL A 405 8.01 6.56 14.70
N LEU A 406 7.28 5.92 15.61
CA LEU A 406 7.74 4.76 16.36
C LEU A 406 7.54 3.50 15.49
N GLU A 407 8.61 2.76 15.21
CA GLU A 407 8.56 1.49 14.49
C GLU A 407 8.75 0.31 15.46
N TRP A 408 7.86 -0.67 15.40
CA TRP A 408 7.96 -1.89 16.18
C TRP A 408 7.94 -3.11 15.26
N ARG A 409 9.08 -3.80 15.17
CA ARG A 409 9.30 -4.94 14.29
C ARG A 409 9.10 -6.25 15.05
N VAL A 410 8.18 -7.09 14.59
CA VAL A 410 7.85 -8.37 15.22
C VAL A 410 8.31 -9.52 14.33
N LEU A 411 9.24 -10.34 14.82
CA LEU A 411 9.80 -11.46 14.08
C LEU A 411 8.78 -12.60 13.95
N THR A 412 8.70 -13.19 12.75
CA THR A 412 7.76 -14.28 12.43
C THR A 412 8.44 -15.62 12.09
N LYS A 413 9.75 -15.75 12.30
CA LYS A 413 10.55 -16.89 11.79
C LYS A 413 10.42 -18.21 12.58
N ASP A 414 9.74 -18.22 13.72
CA ASP A 414 9.50 -19.45 14.50
C ASP A 414 8.06 -19.95 14.28
N ALA A 415 7.91 -20.94 13.39
CA ALA A 415 6.64 -21.52 12.93
C ALA A 415 5.72 -22.10 14.03
N GLY A 416 6.12 -22.06 15.31
CA GLY A 416 5.32 -22.51 16.44
C GLY A 416 4.60 -21.42 17.24
N THR A 417 4.96 -20.13 17.10
CA THR A 417 4.54 -19.06 18.04
C THR A 417 4.03 -17.76 17.40
N VAL A 418 3.96 -17.68 16.06
CA VAL A 418 3.58 -16.43 15.35
C VAL A 418 2.16 -15.97 15.68
N SER A 419 1.22 -16.91 15.87
CA SER A 419 -0.15 -16.58 16.28
C SER A 419 -0.23 -16.05 17.71
N GLY A 420 -1.14 -15.10 17.93
CA GLY A 420 -1.47 -14.57 19.25
C GLY A 420 -1.23 -13.07 19.36
N THR A 421 -1.17 -12.60 20.61
CA THR A 421 -1.09 -11.17 20.93
C THR A 421 0.32 -10.81 21.35
N ALA A 422 0.82 -9.68 20.85
CA ALA A 422 2.00 -9.00 21.34
C ALA A 422 1.63 -7.59 21.79
N THR A 423 2.37 -7.04 22.75
CA THR A 423 2.17 -5.67 23.24
C THR A 423 3.48 -4.89 23.25
N LEU A 424 3.36 -3.58 23.08
CA LEU A 424 4.43 -2.61 23.29
C LEU A 424 3.88 -1.50 24.19
N ARG A 425 4.49 -1.31 25.36
CA ARG A 425 4.19 -0.18 26.24
C ARG A 425 5.27 0.88 26.10
N CYS A 426 4.87 2.14 26.15
CA CYS A 426 5.76 3.29 26.04
C CYS A 426 5.28 4.41 26.95
N THR A 427 6.21 5.21 27.44
CA THR A 427 5.95 6.47 28.17
C THR A 427 6.32 7.63 27.26
N VAL A 428 5.48 8.67 27.16
CA VAL A 428 5.79 9.90 26.43
C VAL A 428 6.05 11.05 27.38
N THR A 429 6.96 11.94 26.97
CA THR A 429 7.25 13.18 27.67
C THR A 429 7.23 14.33 26.67
N GLY A 430 6.51 15.40 27.00
CA GLY A 430 6.42 16.61 26.19
C GLY A 430 7.58 17.57 26.45
N TYR A 431 7.53 18.73 25.81
CA TYR A 431 8.36 19.87 26.23
C TYR A 431 7.80 20.46 27.52
N PRO A 432 8.66 20.86 28.47
CA PRO A 432 8.20 21.53 29.68
C PRO A 432 7.43 22.81 29.28
N THR A 433 6.26 22.96 29.86
CA THR A 433 5.42 24.16 29.74
C THR A 433 5.67 25.09 30.91
N ASP A 434 5.33 26.38 30.79
CA ASP A 434 5.43 27.32 31.92
C ASP A 434 4.61 26.82 33.14
N GLU A 435 3.53 26.05 32.91
CA GLU A 435 2.73 25.41 33.96
C GLU A 435 3.48 24.27 34.69
N ASP A 436 4.37 23.53 34.01
CA ASP A 436 5.20 22.49 34.64
C ASP A 436 6.25 23.10 35.57
N LEU A 437 6.73 24.30 35.24
CA LEU A 437 7.68 25.05 36.08
C LEU A 437 6.99 25.61 37.32
N ASP A 438 5.75 26.12 37.19
CA ASP A 438 4.98 26.62 38.33
C ASP A 438 4.61 25.51 39.35
N GLU A 439 4.27 24.29 38.89
CA GLU A 439 4.04 23.13 39.79
C GLU A 439 5.31 22.70 40.55
N GLU A 440 6.48 22.71 39.90
CA GLU A 440 7.75 22.39 40.56
C GLU A 440 8.13 23.44 41.64
N VAL A 441 7.73 24.70 41.46
CA VAL A 441 7.94 25.74 42.49
C VAL A 441 6.95 25.58 43.64
N GLU A 442 5.67 25.26 43.37
CA GLU A 442 4.67 25.01 44.44
C GLU A 442 5.01 23.78 45.31
N ASP A 443 5.61 22.72 44.73
CA ASP A 443 6.03 21.52 45.48
C ASP A 443 7.31 21.77 46.33
N LEU A 444 8.17 22.72 45.95
CA LEU A 444 9.35 23.12 46.72
C LEU A 444 9.00 23.99 47.94
N ASP A 445 7.89 24.73 47.87
CA ASP A 445 7.38 25.58 48.97
C ASP A 445 6.56 24.79 50.02
N ALA A 446 6.38 23.47 49.82
CA ALA A 446 5.59 22.60 50.70
C ALA A 446 6.39 21.82 51.78
N GLU A 447 7.67 22.14 52.00
CA GLU A 447 8.45 21.65 53.16
C GLU A 447 8.07 22.45 54.43
N PRO A 448 7.84 21.81 55.59
CA PRO A 448 7.40 22.53 56.78
C PRO A 448 8.56 23.33 57.40
N ASP A 449 8.34 24.64 57.57
CA ASP A 449 9.20 25.64 58.23
C ASP A 449 10.15 25.07 59.31
N ILE A 450 11.43 24.90 58.96
CA ILE A 450 12.50 24.78 59.95
C ILE A 450 13.10 26.17 60.17
N ASN A 451 12.72 26.73 61.32
CA ASN A 451 13.10 28.03 61.85
C ASN A 451 14.64 28.22 61.89
N LEU A 452 15.18 28.91 60.89
CA LEU A 452 16.62 29.18 60.68
C LEU A 452 17.02 30.50 61.35
N LEU A 453 16.91 30.58 62.67
CA LEU A 453 17.48 31.69 63.45
C LEU A 453 17.98 31.25 64.83
N GLN A 454 18.86 30.25 64.87
CA GLN A 454 19.61 29.95 66.09
C GLN A 454 20.95 29.29 65.72
N GLY A 455 22.05 30.04 65.78
CA GLY A 455 23.38 29.44 65.78
C GLY A 455 24.47 30.21 65.05
N TYR A 456 24.71 31.47 65.41
CA TYR A 456 26.00 32.12 65.16
C TYR A 456 26.58 32.54 66.49
N TYR A 457 27.34 31.62 67.10
CA TYR A 457 28.46 31.80 68.04
C TYR A 457 28.79 30.39 68.56
N ASP A 458 29.80 29.71 68.00
CA ASP A 458 31.06 29.58 68.72
C ASP A 458 32.16 28.91 67.88
N ALA A 459 33.39 29.28 68.21
CA ALA A 459 34.60 28.96 67.46
C ALA A 459 35.34 27.71 67.99
N SER A 460 36.21 27.20 67.12
CA SER A 460 37.54 26.61 67.40
C SER A 460 37.72 25.07 67.43
N THR A 461 38.87 24.67 66.83
CA THR A 461 39.62 23.38 66.91
C THR A 461 39.03 22.16 66.16
N SER A 462 39.77 21.26 65.50
CA SER A 462 41.18 21.09 65.11
C SER A 462 41.33 19.79 64.26
N TYR A 463 42.21 19.83 63.25
CA TYR A 463 43.02 18.76 62.60
C TYR A 463 42.66 17.27 62.56
N GLN A 464 42.83 16.70 61.34
CA GLN A 464 43.28 15.33 60.94
C GLN A 464 42.33 14.16 61.29
N ASN A 465 42.18 13.07 60.53
CA ASN A 465 43.10 12.39 59.64
C ASN A 465 42.34 11.42 58.69
N THR A 466 43.08 10.97 57.68
CA THR A 466 42.86 9.97 56.61
C THR A 466 42.26 8.60 56.98
N GLY A 467 41.62 7.91 56.01
CA GLY A 467 41.65 6.43 55.94
C GLY A 467 40.43 5.73 55.31
N GLU A 468 40.55 5.34 54.04
CA GLU A 468 39.84 4.22 53.38
C GLU A 468 40.27 2.84 53.96
N PRO A 469 39.76 1.66 53.52
CA PRO A 469 38.37 1.29 53.22
C PRO A 469 38.00 -0.14 53.74
N ASP A 470 36.73 -0.48 53.54
CA ASP A 470 36.21 -1.79 53.11
C ASP A 470 36.02 -3.00 54.07
N THR A 471 34.98 -3.76 53.72
CA THR A 471 34.66 -5.17 53.96
C THR A 471 33.86 -5.65 55.19
N THR A 472 32.70 -6.22 54.85
CA THR A 472 32.16 -7.54 55.26
C THR A 472 31.04 -7.70 56.31
N THR A 473 30.07 -8.51 55.87
CA THR A 473 29.30 -9.55 56.60
C THR A 473 27.91 -9.26 57.22
N ARG A 474 26.88 -9.68 56.48
CA ARG A 474 26.00 -10.86 56.73
C ARG A 474 25.43 -11.04 58.16
N LYS A 475 24.08 -10.97 58.30
CA LYS A 475 23.15 -12.08 58.70
C LYS A 475 21.90 -11.66 59.52
N THR A 476 20.74 -11.96 58.92
CA THR A 476 19.56 -12.70 59.45
C THR A 476 18.79 -12.27 60.72
N LYS A 477 17.44 -12.22 60.60
CA LYS A 477 16.42 -13.03 61.35
C LYS A 477 14.99 -12.58 60.92
N LYS A 478 14.14 -13.38 60.26
CA LYS A 478 13.26 -14.51 60.70
C LYS A 478 12.11 -14.15 61.67
N LYS A 479 10.85 -14.22 61.19
CA LYS A 479 9.61 -14.82 61.80
C LYS A 479 8.42 -14.45 60.88
N LYS A 480 7.78 -15.36 60.12
CA LYS A 480 6.92 -16.53 60.43
C LYS A 480 5.59 -16.19 61.12
N LYS A 481 4.48 -16.28 60.37
CA LYS A 481 3.22 -16.92 60.82
C LYS A 481 2.39 -17.40 59.62
N LYS A 482 1.52 -18.36 59.93
CA LYS A 482 1.03 -19.48 59.13
C LYS A 482 -0.50 -19.48 59.26
N LYS A 483 -1.26 -19.69 58.19
CA LYS A 483 -2.47 -20.54 58.22
C LYS A 483 -2.93 -20.94 56.82
N VAL A 484 -3.60 -22.09 56.83
CA VAL A 484 -3.97 -23.06 55.80
C VAL A 484 -5.51 -23.14 55.89
N LYS A 485 -6.34 -23.34 54.86
CA LYS A 485 -6.68 -24.65 54.24
C LYS A 485 -7.83 -24.47 53.19
N LYS A 486 -7.72 -25.23 52.07
CA LYS A 486 -8.72 -26.05 51.33
C LYS A 486 -10.10 -25.45 50.94
N SER A 487 -10.47 -25.37 49.65
CA SER A 487 -10.88 -26.41 48.67
C SER A 487 -12.35 -26.85 48.76
N SER A 488 -13.11 -26.70 47.67
CA SER A 488 -14.08 -27.69 47.19
C SER A 488 -14.58 -27.32 45.78
N LYS A 489 -15.20 -28.32 45.14
CA LYS A 489 -15.49 -28.52 43.72
C LYS A 489 -16.95 -28.98 43.67
N SER A 490 -17.74 -28.55 42.70
CA SER A 490 -18.95 -29.28 42.28
C SER A 490 -19.33 -28.94 40.83
N LYS A 491 -19.66 -30.01 40.10
CA LYS A 491 -20.44 -30.05 38.87
C LYS A 491 -21.91 -30.22 39.26
N ASP A 492 -22.85 -29.76 38.44
CA ASP A 492 -23.96 -30.62 38.03
C ASP A 492 -24.60 -30.17 36.70
N SER A 493 -25.21 -31.14 36.04
CA SER A 493 -25.92 -31.16 34.75
C SER A 493 -27.42 -30.81 34.89
N ASP A 494 -28.07 -30.28 33.85
CA ASP A 494 -29.22 -30.98 33.21
C ASP A 494 -29.86 -30.24 32.00
N GLN A 495 -30.10 -31.04 30.95
CA GLN A 495 -31.30 -31.22 30.10
C GLN A 495 -32.10 -30.04 29.47
N GLN A 496 -32.18 -30.12 28.12
CA GLN A 496 -33.24 -29.65 27.17
C GLN A 496 -34.47 -30.62 27.26
N PRO A 497 -35.64 -30.51 26.55
CA PRO A 497 -36.01 -29.71 25.35
C PRO A 497 -37.53 -29.29 25.30
N PRO A 498 -38.28 -29.31 24.17
CA PRO A 498 -38.27 -28.46 22.94
C PRO A 498 -39.65 -27.79 22.68
N GLN A 499 -39.79 -26.94 21.65
CA GLN A 499 -40.90 -27.03 20.65
C GLN A 499 -40.81 -25.96 19.54
N GLU A 500 -41.02 -26.43 18.31
CA GLU A 500 -41.29 -25.75 17.02
C GLU A 500 -42.53 -26.49 16.43
N PRO A 501 -43.06 -26.16 15.23
CA PRO A 501 -43.83 -25.02 14.69
C PRO A 501 -45.33 -25.48 14.48
N PRO A 502 -46.15 -25.21 13.42
CA PRO A 502 -46.22 -24.25 12.28
C PRO A 502 -47.68 -23.65 12.16
N PRO A 503 -48.34 -23.36 11.01
CA PRO A 503 -47.93 -23.09 9.62
C PRO A 503 -48.57 -21.86 8.93
N ARG A 504 -48.05 -21.63 7.71
CA ARG A 504 -48.58 -20.95 6.52
C ARG A 504 -50.11 -20.91 6.34
N SER A 505 -50.62 -19.81 5.78
CA SER A 505 -51.38 -19.81 4.52
C SER A 505 -51.67 -18.39 4.00
N SER A 506 -51.18 -18.10 2.79
CA SER A 506 -51.88 -17.23 1.82
C SER A 506 -53.05 -18.02 1.21
N PRO A 507 -54.11 -17.36 0.72
CA PRO A 507 -54.20 -17.09 -0.72
C PRO A 507 -54.80 -15.69 -1.02
N ALA A 508 -54.21 -14.93 -1.94
CA ALA A 508 -54.56 -14.82 -3.36
C ALA A 508 -55.76 -13.89 -3.67
N GLN A 509 -55.44 -12.87 -4.46
CA GLN A 509 -56.22 -12.26 -5.54
C GLN A 509 -57.54 -11.53 -5.21
N SER A 510 -57.56 -10.22 -5.49
CA SER A 510 -58.33 -9.70 -6.65
C SER A 510 -58.20 -8.18 -6.75
N GLU A 511 -58.34 -7.72 -7.99
CA GLU A 511 -58.00 -6.43 -8.57
C GLU A 511 -59.04 -5.34 -8.23
N SER A 512 -58.62 -4.06 -8.19
CA SER A 512 -59.19 -2.99 -9.04
C SER A 512 -58.70 -1.57 -8.66
N HIS A 513 -58.05 -0.95 -9.64
CA HIS A 513 -58.09 0.45 -10.09
C HIS A 513 -58.16 1.68 -9.15
N THR A 514 -57.15 2.55 -9.38
CA THR A 514 -57.09 4.05 -9.35
C THR A 514 -57.02 4.80 -8.02
N PRO A 515 -56.42 6.03 -7.97
CA PRO A 515 -55.31 6.61 -8.73
C PRO A 515 -54.17 7.16 -7.82
N THR A 516 -53.07 7.55 -8.46
CA THR A 516 -51.86 8.22 -7.95
C THR A 516 -52.16 9.39 -7.00
N ALA A 517 -51.59 9.36 -5.78
CA ALA A 517 -51.52 10.49 -4.86
C ALA A 517 -50.05 10.90 -4.65
N GLN A 518 -49.72 12.12 -5.06
CA GLN A 518 -48.45 12.79 -4.79
C GLN A 518 -48.30 13.10 -3.28
N PRO A 519 -47.06 13.15 -2.76
CA PRO A 519 -46.79 13.62 -1.41
C PRO A 519 -47.05 15.14 -1.30
N PRO A 520 -47.49 15.64 -0.13
CA PRO A 520 -47.80 17.06 0.06
C PRO A 520 -46.53 17.93 0.09
N PRO A 521 -46.60 19.19 -0.36
CA PRO A 521 -45.47 20.13 -0.34
C PRO A 521 -45.22 20.68 1.08
N PRO A 522 -43.99 21.16 1.36
CA PRO A 522 -43.65 21.75 2.66
C PRO A 522 -44.37 23.09 2.86
N SER A 523 -44.96 23.28 4.04
CA SER A 523 -45.63 24.51 4.43
C SER A 523 -44.63 25.62 4.77
N SER A 524 -44.73 26.72 4.02
CA SER A 524 -44.04 27.99 4.25
C SER A 524 -44.69 28.77 5.40
N THR A 525 -43.90 29.13 6.41
CA THR A 525 -44.31 30.05 7.50
C THR A 525 -43.99 31.51 7.11
N PRO A 526 -44.89 32.49 7.34
CA PRO A 526 -44.67 33.90 7.00
C PRO A 526 -43.80 34.66 8.04
N PRO A 527 -43.26 35.84 7.70
CA PRO A 527 -42.27 36.56 8.52
C PRO A 527 -42.94 37.32 9.67
N VAL A 528 -42.27 37.36 10.82
CA VAL A 528 -42.66 38.17 11.98
C VAL A 528 -41.63 39.28 12.16
N ASP A 529 -42.09 40.53 12.08
CA ASP A 529 -41.33 41.75 12.36
C ASP A 529 -40.98 41.89 13.86
N PRO A 530 -39.94 42.68 14.20
CA PRO A 530 -39.39 42.73 15.56
C PRO A 530 -40.14 43.74 16.45
N THR A 531 -40.59 43.30 17.62
CA THR A 531 -41.12 44.16 18.70
C THR A 531 -40.05 44.37 19.77
N PRO A 532 -39.87 45.59 20.33
CA PRO A 532 -38.69 45.96 21.10
C PRO A 532 -38.71 45.40 22.53
N SER A 533 -37.64 44.72 22.92
CA SER A 533 -37.38 44.30 24.30
C SER A 533 -36.78 45.44 25.13
N GLN A 534 -37.30 45.60 26.35
CA GLN A 534 -36.90 46.57 27.37
C GLN A 534 -35.39 46.50 27.73
N PRO A 535 -34.79 47.61 28.16
CA PRO A 535 -33.41 47.62 28.63
C PRO A 535 -33.27 46.92 29.99
N PRO A 536 -32.18 46.20 30.25
CA PRO A 536 -31.90 45.64 31.57
C PRO A 536 -31.47 46.76 32.55
N ALA A 537 -31.77 46.55 33.83
CA ALA A 537 -31.44 47.46 34.92
C ALA A 537 -29.91 47.61 35.10
N ASP A 538 -29.48 48.84 35.44
CA ASP A 538 -28.09 49.19 35.74
C ASP A 538 -27.52 48.37 36.92
N PRO A 539 -26.29 47.84 36.82
CA PRO A 539 -25.55 47.34 37.97
C PRO A 539 -24.91 48.51 38.74
N SER A 540 -25.07 48.50 40.07
CA SER A 540 -24.39 49.38 41.02
C SER A 540 -22.86 49.26 40.95
N PRO A 541 -22.08 50.36 41.15
CA PRO A 541 -20.63 50.33 41.01
C PRO A 541 -19.93 50.00 42.34
N SER A 542 -19.37 48.80 42.48
CA SER A 542 -18.32 48.52 43.47
C SER A 542 -17.59 47.20 43.23
N SER A 543 -16.54 47.24 42.41
CA SER A 543 -15.21 46.64 42.70
C SER A 543 -14.34 46.70 41.45
N PRO A 544 -13.02 46.95 41.58
CA PRO A 544 -12.17 47.28 40.44
C PRO A 544 -11.85 46.05 39.60
N PHE A 545 -11.87 46.26 38.28
CA PHE A 545 -11.30 45.44 37.21
C PHE A 545 -10.28 44.36 37.64
N SER A 546 -10.69 43.09 37.64
CA SER A 546 -9.78 41.98 37.34
C SER A 546 -9.91 41.64 35.85
N ILE A 547 -8.95 42.10 35.06
CA ILE A 547 -8.88 41.88 33.59
C ILE A 547 -8.31 40.49 33.23
N PHE A 548 -8.04 39.63 34.22
CA PHE A 548 -7.49 38.29 33.99
C PHE A 548 -8.52 37.21 34.33
N HIS A 549 -9.39 36.86 33.39
CA HIS A 549 -9.86 35.48 33.33
C HIS A 549 -8.70 34.63 32.81
N ALA A 550 -7.85 34.13 33.71
CA ALA A 550 -6.91 33.08 33.36
C ALA A 550 -7.71 31.90 32.79
N ALA A 551 -7.30 31.38 31.64
CA ALA A 551 -7.87 30.15 31.10
C ALA A 551 -7.81 29.07 32.20
N PRO A 552 -8.83 28.19 32.32
CA PRO A 552 -8.79 27.12 33.31
C PRO A 552 -7.49 26.31 33.13
N ARG A 553 -6.65 26.28 34.17
CA ARG A 553 -5.38 25.53 34.19
C ARG A 553 -5.66 24.09 33.76
N LYS A 554 -4.94 23.61 32.75
CA LYS A 554 -5.09 22.22 32.29
C LYS A 554 -4.50 21.30 33.33
N THR A 555 -5.18 20.21 33.65
CA THR A 555 -4.58 19.20 34.52
C THR A 555 -3.43 18.50 33.80
N LYS A 556 -2.43 18.01 34.54
CA LYS A 556 -1.31 17.23 34.00
C LYS A 556 -1.76 16.10 33.06
N THR A 557 -2.89 15.45 33.38
CA THR A 557 -3.53 14.43 32.53
C THR A 557 -4.03 15.00 31.19
N GLN A 558 -4.61 16.20 31.18
CA GLN A 558 -5.06 16.87 29.95
C GLN A 558 -3.88 17.33 29.08
N LEU A 559 -2.79 17.78 29.69
CA LEU A 559 -1.54 18.09 28.98
C LEU A 559 -0.99 16.82 28.30
N ASN A 560 -0.86 15.72 29.05
CA ASN A 560 -0.38 14.44 28.53
C ASN A 560 -1.29 13.82 27.46
N ALA A 561 -2.60 14.07 27.51
CA ALA A 561 -3.53 13.60 26.48
C ALA A 561 -3.18 14.14 25.08
N SER A 562 -2.62 15.35 24.98
CA SER A 562 -2.19 15.96 23.71
C SER A 562 -0.90 15.33 23.13
N LEU A 563 -0.16 14.58 23.94
CA LEU A 563 1.05 13.85 23.56
C LEU A 563 0.75 12.44 23.04
N MET A 564 -0.48 11.97 23.19
CA MET A 564 -0.86 10.62 22.83
C MET A 564 -0.91 10.43 21.30
N PRO A 565 -0.46 9.28 20.79
CA PRO A 565 -0.66 8.95 19.38
C PRO A 565 -2.15 8.83 19.04
N ASN A 566 -2.50 9.26 17.82
CA ASN A 566 -3.88 9.24 17.32
C ASN A 566 -4.18 8.08 16.37
N SER A 567 -3.16 7.36 15.93
CA SER A 567 -3.35 6.14 15.15
C SER A 567 -2.17 5.19 15.31
N ALA A 568 -2.39 3.93 14.91
CA ALA A 568 -1.36 2.95 14.72
C ALA A 568 -1.68 2.16 13.45
N ALA A 569 -0.66 1.82 12.66
CA ALA A 569 -0.80 1.02 11.45
C ALA A 569 0.12 -0.19 11.49
N VAL A 570 -0.30 -1.31 10.91
CA VAL A 570 0.55 -2.48 10.74
C VAL A 570 0.84 -2.73 9.25
N SER A 571 2.11 -3.01 8.97
CA SER A 571 2.64 -3.47 7.70
C SER A 571 3.01 -4.95 7.80
N PHE A 572 2.80 -5.71 6.74
CA PHE A 572 3.19 -7.11 6.65
C PHE A 572 3.19 -7.59 5.20
N SER A 573 3.79 -8.74 4.95
CA SER A 573 3.64 -9.48 3.69
C SER A 573 3.16 -10.90 3.96
N VAL A 574 2.32 -11.44 3.07
CA VAL A 574 1.88 -12.84 3.13
C VAL A 574 2.16 -13.52 1.79
N LYS A 575 3.02 -14.53 1.82
CA LYS A 575 3.26 -15.40 0.66
C LYS A 575 2.24 -16.52 0.64
N GLY A 576 1.68 -16.83 -0.52
CA GLY A 576 0.75 -17.96 -0.71
C GLY A 576 -0.72 -17.68 -0.39
N TRP A 577 -1.09 -16.44 -0.06
CA TRP A 577 -2.47 -16.06 0.25
C TRP A 577 -2.80 -14.66 -0.27
N LEU A 578 -4.05 -14.47 -0.70
CA LEU A 578 -4.60 -13.21 -1.17
C LEU A 578 -5.90 -12.87 -0.42
N PRO A 579 -6.09 -11.62 0.04
CA PRO A 579 -7.31 -11.18 0.73
C PRO A 579 -8.57 -11.29 -0.14
N SER A 580 -8.48 -11.08 -1.45
CA SER A 580 -9.62 -11.28 -2.35
C SER A 580 -9.98 -12.76 -2.53
N GLY A 581 -9.07 -13.69 -2.25
CA GLY A 581 -9.22 -15.10 -2.60
C GLY A 581 -9.24 -15.40 -4.10
N ILE A 582 -8.95 -14.41 -4.97
CA ILE A 582 -8.76 -14.64 -6.40
C ILE A 582 -7.59 -15.61 -6.60
N LYS A 583 -7.75 -16.57 -7.49
CA LYS A 583 -6.73 -17.57 -7.83
C LYS A 583 -6.71 -17.83 -9.32
N VAL A 584 -5.57 -18.29 -9.82
CA VAL A 584 -5.49 -18.87 -11.16
C VAL A 584 -6.14 -20.25 -11.13
N ASP A 585 -7.20 -20.41 -11.92
CA ASP A 585 -7.87 -21.69 -12.12
C ASP A 585 -7.12 -22.53 -13.16
N SER A 586 -6.82 -21.93 -14.31
CA SER A 586 -6.07 -22.59 -15.37
C SER A 586 -5.34 -21.58 -16.27
N LEU A 587 -4.23 -22.02 -16.85
CA LEU A 587 -3.49 -21.27 -17.87
C LEU A 587 -3.23 -22.20 -19.04
N ASN A 588 -3.88 -21.95 -20.17
CA ASN A 588 -3.85 -22.83 -21.35
C ASN A 588 -3.20 -22.13 -22.55
N VAL A 589 -2.48 -22.91 -23.35
CA VAL A 589 -1.91 -22.48 -24.64
C VAL A 589 -2.79 -23.06 -25.74
N ASP A 590 -3.41 -22.21 -26.55
CA ASP A 590 -4.19 -22.65 -27.70
C ASP A 590 -3.23 -22.94 -28.86
N THR A 591 -2.88 -24.21 -29.02
CA THR A 591 -1.94 -24.67 -30.05
C THR A 591 -2.43 -24.46 -31.47
N ARG A 592 -3.74 -24.38 -31.71
CA ARG A 592 -4.32 -24.15 -33.04
C ARG A 592 -4.19 -22.70 -33.48
N ARG A 593 -4.27 -21.78 -32.53
CA ARG A 593 -4.17 -20.33 -32.78
C ARG A 593 -2.74 -19.80 -32.64
N SER A 594 -1.89 -20.55 -31.94
CA SER A 594 -0.47 -20.26 -31.81
C SER A 594 0.27 -20.51 -33.13
N ARG A 595 1.30 -19.70 -33.43
CA ARG A 595 2.15 -19.86 -34.63
C ARG A 595 3.62 -19.95 -34.24
N GLY A 596 4.42 -20.73 -34.95
CA GLY A 596 5.85 -20.87 -34.66
C GLY A 596 6.17 -21.54 -33.31
N LEU A 597 5.17 -22.15 -32.68
CA LEU A 597 5.33 -23.01 -31.52
C LEU A 597 5.61 -24.44 -32.01
N GLY A 598 6.59 -25.12 -31.42
CA GLY A 598 6.86 -26.52 -31.75
C GLY A 598 5.66 -27.42 -31.45
N GLU A 599 5.53 -28.52 -32.20
CA GLU A 599 4.46 -29.50 -31.96
C GLU A 599 4.59 -30.10 -30.55
N GLY A 600 3.49 -30.17 -29.81
CA GLY A 600 3.46 -30.77 -28.48
C GLY A 600 4.13 -29.96 -27.36
N VAL A 601 4.51 -28.69 -27.60
CA VAL A 601 5.13 -27.85 -26.56
C VAL A 601 4.20 -27.67 -25.36
N LYS A 602 4.68 -28.09 -24.19
CA LYS A 602 4.06 -27.83 -22.89
C LYS A 602 5.00 -26.93 -22.08
N PRO A 603 4.70 -25.64 -21.93
CA PRO A 603 5.57 -24.76 -21.15
C PRO A 603 5.54 -25.15 -19.68
N TYR A 604 6.64 -24.90 -18.97
CA TYR A 604 6.63 -24.88 -17.51
C TYR A 604 5.70 -23.76 -17.04
N LYS A 605 4.89 -24.02 -16.01
CA LYS A 605 3.92 -23.06 -15.47
C LYS A 605 4.14 -22.91 -13.98
N GLY A 606 4.30 -21.66 -13.52
CA GLY A 606 4.36 -21.32 -12.10
C GLY A 606 3.34 -20.24 -11.77
N VAL A 607 2.78 -20.31 -10.55
CA VAL A 607 1.91 -19.26 -10.03
C VAL A 607 2.38 -18.87 -8.63
N LYS A 608 2.42 -17.56 -8.35
CA LYS A 608 2.74 -17.01 -7.04
C LYS A 608 1.63 -16.08 -6.58
N TYR A 609 1.37 -16.13 -5.29
CA TYR A 609 0.41 -15.27 -4.60
C TYR A 609 1.14 -14.46 -3.54
N LEU A 610 0.98 -13.14 -3.53
CA LEU A 610 1.62 -12.25 -2.57
C LEU A 610 0.65 -11.16 -2.13
N CYS A 611 0.32 -11.13 -0.84
CA CYS A 611 -0.32 -9.98 -0.21
C CYS A 611 0.76 -9.07 0.40
N ILE A 612 0.64 -7.77 0.18
CA ILE A 612 1.49 -6.74 0.78
C ILE A 612 0.58 -5.73 1.47
N SER A 613 0.86 -5.40 2.72
CA SER A 613 0.24 -4.26 3.39
C SER A 613 1.34 -3.32 3.86
N ARG A 614 1.36 -2.09 3.33
CA ARG A 614 2.33 -1.04 3.71
C ARG A 614 1.61 0.03 4.52
N LYS A 615 1.72 -0.03 5.84
CA LYS A 615 0.87 0.74 6.78
C LYS A 615 -0.62 0.60 6.45
N GLY A 616 -0.98 -0.54 5.85
CA GLY A 616 -2.26 -0.67 5.18
C GLY A 616 -3.38 -1.02 6.14
N VAL A 617 -3.13 -1.69 7.27
CA VAL A 617 -4.16 -1.90 8.30
C VAL A 617 -3.98 -0.85 9.40
N GLU A 618 -4.78 0.22 9.33
CA GLU A 618 -4.75 1.36 10.25
C GLU A 618 -5.89 1.33 11.26
N ARG A 619 -5.55 1.58 12.53
CA ARG A 619 -6.49 1.88 13.62
C ARG A 619 -6.36 3.34 14.01
N ARG A 620 -7.46 4.09 13.87
CA ARG A 620 -7.58 5.49 14.36
C ARG A 620 -8.14 5.50 15.78
N CYS A 621 -7.77 6.49 16.59
CA CYS A 621 -8.04 6.56 18.03
C CYS A 621 -8.48 7.92 18.53
#